data_AF-A0A5C4V0Y6-F1
#
_entry.id   AF-A0A5C4V0Y6-F1
#
_cell.length_a   1.000
_cell.length_b   1.000
_cell.length_c   1.000
_cell.angle_alpha   90.00
_cell.angle_beta   90.00
_cell.angle_gamma   90.00
#
_symmetry.space_group_name_H-M   'P 1'
#
loop_
_entity.id
_entity.type
_entity.pdbx_description
1 polymer ?
#
loop_
_entity_poly.entity_id
_entity_poly.type
_entity_poly.pdbx_seq_one_letter_code
_entity_poly.pdbx_strand_id
1 'polypeptide(L)'
;METDRATGAREQLDLLRVELARRGWHADQCGTEQRPFLRVRNRADPELSDSVACRGGVYCWSWGPAIGAVDDVSGTADRITHVLRVIL
;
A
#
# COMPACT_ATOMS: atom_id res chain seq x y z
N MET A 1 -5.37 -15.55 -19.03
CA MET A 1 -5.76 -15.55 -17.60
C MET A 1 -4.80 -14.70 -16.75
N GLU A 2 -4.44 -13.49 -17.19
CA GLU A 2 -3.52 -12.60 -16.46
C GLU A 2 -4.23 -11.36 -15.88
N THR A 3 -5.34 -10.95 -16.51
CA THR A 3 -6.17 -9.80 -16.13
C THR A 3 -6.89 -9.97 -14.79
N ASP A 4 -7.21 -11.21 -14.41
CA ASP A 4 -7.93 -11.55 -13.17
C ASP A 4 -7.10 -11.23 -11.91
N ARG A 5 -5.82 -11.61 -11.91
CA ARG A 5 -4.91 -11.34 -10.79
C ARG A 5 -4.55 -9.87 -10.64
N ALA A 6 -4.45 -9.15 -11.76
CA ALA A 6 -4.16 -7.72 -11.78
C ALA A 6 -5.36 -6.90 -11.24
N THR A 7 -6.58 -7.29 -11.61
CA THR A 7 -7.82 -6.72 -11.06
C THR A 7 -7.90 -6.95 -9.56
N GLY A 8 -7.65 -8.18 -9.10
CA GLY A 8 -7.60 -8.49 -7.67
C GLY A 8 -6.55 -7.68 -6.92
N ALA A 9 -5.34 -7.53 -7.46
CA ALA A 9 -4.31 -6.69 -6.84
C ALA A 9 -4.74 -5.23 -6.70
N ARG A 10 -5.43 -4.69 -7.71
CA ARG A 10 -5.95 -3.32 -7.70
C ARG A 10 -7.02 -3.11 -6.64
N GLU A 11 -7.94 -4.06 -6.50
CA GLU A 11 -8.98 -4.05 -5.46
C GLU A 11 -8.37 -4.14 -4.06
N GLN A 12 -7.38 -5.03 -3.85
CA GLN A 12 -6.69 -5.13 -2.57
C GLN A 12 -5.94 -3.84 -2.21
N LEU A 13 -5.32 -3.18 -3.20
CA LEU A 13 -4.69 -1.88 -2.98
C LEU A 13 -5.72 -0.80 -2.65
N ASP A 14 -6.92 -0.81 -3.24
CA ASP A 14 -7.95 0.17 -2.90
C ASP A 14 -8.47 -0.02 -1.45
N LEU A 15 -8.62 -1.25 -0.98
CA LEU A 15 -8.96 -1.53 0.42
C LEU A 15 -7.92 -0.95 1.38
N LEU A 16 -6.63 -1.15 1.09
CA LEU A 16 -5.54 -0.58 1.88
C LEU A 16 -5.53 0.95 1.82
N ARG A 17 -5.81 1.53 0.65
CA ARG A 17 -5.92 2.99 0.46
C ARG A 17 -7.01 3.58 1.34
N VAL A 18 -8.20 2.97 1.37
CA VAL A 18 -9.32 3.41 2.20
C VAL A 18 -8.96 3.32 3.68
N GLU A 19 -8.29 2.25 4.10
CA GLU A 19 -7.86 2.09 5.49
C GLU A 19 -6.81 3.14 5.91
N LEU A 20 -5.83 3.42 5.04
CA LEU A 20 -4.85 4.49 5.27
C LEU A 20 -5.53 5.87 5.34
N ALA A 21 -6.49 6.14 4.45
CA ALA A 21 -7.25 7.40 4.45
C ALA A 21 -8.08 7.60 5.73
N ARG A 22 -8.70 6.53 6.26
CA ARG A 22 -9.40 6.57 7.57
C ARG A 22 -8.48 6.96 8.72
N ARG A 23 -7.19 6.65 8.61
CA ARG A 23 -6.15 6.99 9.58
C ARG A 23 -5.50 8.36 9.32
N GLY A 24 -6.00 9.11 8.34
CA GLY A 24 -5.49 10.44 7.99
C GLY A 24 -4.24 10.41 7.09
N TRP A 25 -3.89 9.26 6.51
CA TRP A 25 -2.76 9.12 5.61
C TRP A 25 -3.20 9.28 4.15
N HIS A 26 -2.36 9.93 3.36
CA HIS A 26 -2.59 10.07 1.93
C HIS A 26 -1.91 8.92 1.17
N ALA A 27 -2.70 8.18 0.41
CA ALA A 27 -2.23 7.12 -0.46
C ALA A 27 -2.87 7.26 -1.85
N ASP A 28 -2.04 7.33 -2.88
CA ASP A 28 -2.48 7.45 -4.26
C ASP A 28 -2.26 6.13 -5.00
N GLN A 29 -3.27 5.69 -5.73
CA GLN A 29 -3.13 4.52 -6.59
C GLN A 29 -2.45 4.91 -7.90
N CYS A 30 -1.37 4.20 -8.21
CA CYS A 30 -0.44 4.48 -9.28
C CYS A 30 -0.10 3.20 -10.05
N GLY A 31 0.67 3.34 -11.13
CA GLY A 31 1.12 2.22 -11.95
C GLY A 31 0.20 1.91 -13.13
N THR A 32 0.48 0.81 -13.82
CA THR A 32 -0.33 0.32 -14.95
C THR A 32 -1.39 -0.66 -14.46
N GLU A 33 -2.34 -1.00 -15.33
CA GLU A 33 -3.36 -2.03 -15.05
C GLU A 33 -2.75 -3.35 -14.57
N GLN A 34 -1.61 -3.76 -15.14
CA GLN A 34 -0.95 -5.03 -14.84
C GLN A 34 -0.06 -4.97 -13.60
N ARG A 35 0.44 -3.79 -13.24
CA ARG A 35 1.33 -3.58 -12.08
C ARG A 35 0.89 -2.34 -11.29
N PRO A 36 -0.29 -2.39 -10.66
CA PRO A 36 -0.73 -1.32 -9.79
C PRO A 36 0.10 -1.30 -8.50
N PHE A 37 0.25 -0.13 -7.91
CA PHE A 37 0.84 0.08 -6.60
C PHE A 37 0.22 1.31 -5.92
N LEU A 38 0.31 1.40 -4.60
CA LEU A 38 -0.01 2.60 -3.84
C LEU A 38 1.25 3.39 -3.56
N ARG A 39 1.24 4.70 -3.77
CA ARG A 39 2.21 5.62 -3.20
C ARG A 39 1.65 6.21 -1.92
N VAL A 40 2.22 5.84 -0.78
CA VAL A 40 1.82 6.34 0.55
C VAL A 40 2.76 7.47 0.94
N ARG A 41 2.21 8.60 1.41
CA ARG A 41 3.00 9.78 1.79
C ARG A 41 2.68 10.18 3.21
N ASN A 42 3.71 10.51 3.99
CA ASN A 42 3.49 11.16 5.27
C ASN A 42 3.01 12.61 5.03
N ARG A 43 1.93 12.99 5.71
CA ARG A 43 1.39 14.36 5.62
C ARG A 43 2.30 15.39 6.29
N ALA A 44 2.98 15.01 7.38
CA ALA A 44 3.89 15.87 8.12
C ALA A 44 5.24 16.06 7.40
N ASP A 45 5.63 15.07 6.58
CA ASP A 45 6.84 15.11 5.77
C ASP A 45 6.57 14.47 4.40
N PRO A 46 6.20 15.25 3.38
CA PRO A 46 5.89 14.73 2.06
C PRO A 46 7.08 14.08 1.34
N GLU A 47 8.32 14.33 1.76
CA GLU A 47 9.51 13.64 1.22
C GLU A 47 9.57 12.19 1.72
N LEU A 48 9.00 11.93 2.90
CA LEU A 48 8.86 10.59 3.45
C LEU A 48 7.66 9.87 2.84
N SER A 49 7.91 9.23 1.70
CA SER A 49 6.93 8.45 0.95
C SER A 49 7.50 7.12 0.48
N ASP A 50 6.63 6.14 0.28
CA ASP A 50 7.03 4.82 -0.21
C ASP A 50 5.93 4.18 -1.05
N SER A 51 6.29 3.16 -1.83
CA SER A 51 5.39 2.46 -2.73
C SER A 51 5.09 1.05 -2.24
N VAL A 52 3.81 0.69 -2.23
CA VAL A 52 3.28 -0.61 -1.80
C VAL A 52 2.61 -1.30 -2.98
N ALA A 53 3.06 -2.50 -3.32
CA ALA A 53 2.43 -3.35 -4.32
C ALA A 53 1.65 -4.48 -3.66
N CYS A 54 0.74 -5.10 -4.40
CA CYS A 54 0.07 -6.35 -4.01
C CYS A 54 0.47 -7.46 -4.97
N ARG A 55 1.08 -8.54 -4.46
CA ARG A 55 1.53 -9.68 -5.26
C ARG A 55 1.17 -10.98 -4.55
N GLY A 56 0.43 -11.85 -5.22
CA GLY A 56 0.13 -13.19 -4.70
C GLY A 56 -0.57 -13.19 -3.34
N GLY A 57 -1.46 -12.22 -3.07
CA GLY A 57 -2.17 -12.12 -1.79
C GLY A 57 -1.36 -11.49 -0.65
N VAL A 58 -0.23 -10.85 -0.95
CA VAL A 58 0.62 -10.18 0.03
C VAL A 58 0.89 -8.75 -0.41
N TYR A 59 0.79 -7.81 0.53
CA TYR A 59 1.31 -6.45 0.37
C TYR A 59 2.83 -6.46 0.54
N CYS A 60 3.54 -5.85 -0.38
CA CYS A 60 5.00 -5.74 -0.33
C CYS A 60 5.46 -4.34 -0.66
N TRP A 61 6.58 -3.94 -0.06
CA TRP A 61 7.27 -2.72 -0.44
C TRP A 61 7.82 -2.84 -1.86
N SER A 62 7.91 -1.73 -2.59
CA SER A 62 8.53 -1.71 -3.92
C SER A 62 10.00 -2.13 -3.89
N TRP A 63 10.67 -1.94 -2.75
CA TRP A 63 12.06 -2.35 -2.52
C TRP A 63 12.21 -3.79 -2.01
N GLY A 64 11.12 -4.55 -1.85
CA GLY A 64 11.18 -6.02 -1.79
C GLY A 64 10.36 -6.68 -0.68
N PRO A 65 10.57 -6.35 0.61
CA PRO A 65 10.01 -7.14 1.70
C PRO A 65 8.49 -7.09 1.79
N ALA A 66 7.93 -8.21 2.26
CA ALA A 66 6.52 -8.32 2.59
C ALA A 66 6.18 -7.44 3.81
N ILE A 67 5.01 -6.82 3.77
CA ILE A 67 4.45 -5.99 4.84
C ILE A 67 3.41 -6.80 5.62
N GLY A 68 2.53 -7.50 4.91
CA GLY A 68 1.42 -8.24 5.49
C GLY A 68 0.55 -8.91 4.43
N ALA A 69 -0.29 -9.83 4.85
CA ALA A 69 -1.25 -10.49 3.99
C ALA A 69 -2.44 -9.56 3.69
N VAL A 70 -3.11 -9.78 2.54
CA VAL A 70 -4.23 -8.93 2.09
C VAL A 70 -5.49 -9.06 2.94
N ASP A 71 -5.59 -10.11 3.76
CA ASP A 71 -6.64 -10.29 4.76
C ASP A 71 -6.39 -9.51 6.05
N ASP A 72 -5.14 -9.08 6.31
CA ASP A 72 -4.73 -8.23 7.43
C ASP A 72 -4.46 -6.79 6.97
N VAL A 73 -5.47 -6.14 6.39
CA VAL A 73 -5.36 -4.74 5.91
C VAL A 73 -4.99 -3.79 7.05
N SER A 74 -5.63 -3.96 8.22
CA SER A 74 -5.40 -3.10 9.39
C SER A 74 -3.98 -3.22 9.93
N GLY A 75 -3.48 -4.44 10.15
CA GLY A 75 -2.12 -4.65 10.64
C GLY A 75 -1.06 -4.26 9.61
N THR A 76 -1.36 -4.42 8.31
CA THR A 76 -0.51 -3.90 7.23
C THR A 76 -0.42 -2.37 7.28
N ALA A 77 -1.54 -1.67 7.45
CA ALA A 77 -1.55 -0.21 7.58
C ALA A 77 -0.79 0.26 8.83
N ASP A 78 -0.87 -0.46 9.96
CA ASP A 78 -0.07 -0.17 11.16
C ASP A 78 1.43 -0.21 10.85
N ARG A 79 1.89 -1.25 10.17
CA ARG A 79 3.31 -1.40 9.78
C ARG A 79 3.74 -0.30 8.82
N ILE A 80 2.91 0.05 7.83
CA ILE A 80 3.23 1.12 6.86
C ILE A 80 3.40 2.45 7.58
N THR A 81 2.42 2.83 8.39
CA THR A 81 2.43 4.10 9.13
C THR A 81 3.55 4.14 10.17
N HIS A 82 3.91 3.00 10.75
CA HIS A 82 5.08 2.88 11.62
C HIS A 82 6.40 3.14 10.91
N VAL A 83 6.58 2.62 9.69
CA VAL A 83 7.79 2.84 8.88
C VAL A 83 7.87 4.29 8.39
N LEU A 84 6.74 4.88 8.00
CA LEU A 84 6.69 6.22 7.44
C LEU A 84 6.48 7.34 8.46
N ARG A 85 6.42 7.05 9.76
CA ARG A 85 6.30 8.11 10.78
C ARG A 85 7.62 8.87 10.89
N VAL A 86 7.54 10.18 11.07
CA VAL A 86 8.69 10.98 11.51
C VAL A 86 9.01 10.55 12.95
N ILE A 87 10.27 10.20 13.21
CA ILE A 87 10.78 10.06 14.57
C ILE A 87 11.17 11.48 15.01
N LEU A 88 10.26 12.15 15.72
CA LEU A 88 10.55 13.41 16.39
C LEU A 88 11.25 13.15 17.73
#